data_AF-A0A1Y2AH25-F1
#
_entry.id   AF-A0A1Y2AH25-F1
#
_cell.length_a   1.000
_cell.length_b   1.000
_cell.length_c   1.000
_cell.angle_alpha   90.00
_cell.angle_beta   90.00
_cell.angle_gamma   90.00
#
_symmetry.space_group_name_H-M   'P 1'
#
loop_
_entity.id
_entity.type
_entity.pdbx_description
1 polymer ?
#
loop_
_entity_poly.entity_id
_entity_poly.type
_entity_poly.pdbx_seq_one_letter_code
_entity_poly.pdbx_strand_id
1 'polypeptide(L)'
;MMGFYIISDAYKKSWIEYIYGEKGTTTLYQCNHMKKFSLSEKDGCINENDDITDHSEWESFLSKIENAESSKDLEDIFEVDHFLKEMALDYLTGSTDHVNTGHNFYMYKQPNGKWIYLSYDFDLDFGIFFTDLIKTSYTEFFKKDIHLLDILIFKEPKRFEKILSEIVESTMNPSVLYPSIDELKQFIKPYVKIEKTPDATGRLPGRLNKNGINESFSFEQWDAFCEFTSNKFSGAGYIYGLKYWILIKYRLVCKNYGMECDPTYIDENFEYPINENLNFKDNKNSGNGIDVPFPEEEGNTSTEITTVTKTSISTPTVITENPSGKTVKCLAELNGYSCCPDHITEVYDHDEYGDWGYDFYNNIWCGLTPYEEPLSHVDDECWSEPLGYSCCKSCKVYEIDTNGSRGYELNQWCGIPSYCENN
;
A
#
# COMPACT_ATOMS: atom_id res chain seq x y z
N MET A 1 8.10 -29.66 -3.91
CA MET A 1 6.97 -28.71 -3.82
C MET A 1 7.43 -27.38 -4.36
N MET A 2 6.57 -26.69 -5.13
CA MET A 2 6.89 -25.43 -5.80
C MET A 2 7.12 -24.26 -4.84
N GLY A 3 6.66 -24.30 -3.58
CA GLY A 3 6.86 -23.19 -2.64
C GLY A 3 5.80 -22.10 -2.79
N PHE A 4 6.03 -20.94 -2.18
CA PHE A 4 5.14 -19.78 -2.23
C PHE A 4 5.63 -18.81 -3.32
N TYR A 5 4.70 -18.33 -4.16
CA TYR A 5 4.98 -17.40 -5.26
C TYR A 5 3.90 -16.33 -5.32
N ILE A 6 4.28 -15.14 -5.79
CA ILE A 6 3.38 -14.07 -6.17
C ILE A 6 3.16 -14.18 -7.68
N ILE A 7 1.90 -14.14 -8.10
CA ILE A 7 1.52 -14.01 -9.51
C ILE A 7 1.06 -12.58 -9.69
N SER A 8 1.79 -11.82 -10.50
CA SER A 8 1.46 -10.44 -10.83
C SER A 8 1.09 -10.33 -12.31
N ASP A 9 0.20 -9.39 -12.61
CA ASP A 9 -0.03 -9.00 -14.00
C ASP A 9 1.26 -8.47 -14.63
N ALA A 10 1.40 -8.70 -15.93
CA ALA A 10 2.47 -8.14 -16.74
C ALA A 10 1.84 -7.29 -17.84
N TYR A 11 2.37 -6.08 -18.04
CA TYR A 11 1.95 -5.22 -19.13
C TYR A 11 2.39 -5.84 -20.47
N LYS A 12 1.46 -6.52 -21.12
CA LYS A 12 1.62 -7.19 -22.42
C LYS A 12 0.46 -6.82 -23.34
N LYS A 13 0.56 -7.19 -24.62
CA LYS A 13 -0.51 -6.98 -25.61
C LYS A 13 -1.88 -7.48 -25.13
N SER A 14 -1.91 -8.62 -24.44
CA SER A 14 -3.14 -9.19 -23.87
C SER A 14 -3.71 -8.36 -22.71
N TRP A 15 -2.84 -7.77 -21.89
CA TRP A 15 -3.27 -6.88 -20.81
C TRP A 15 -3.88 -5.59 -21.38
N ILE A 16 -3.27 -5.04 -22.44
CA ILE A 16 -3.82 -3.87 -23.15
C ILE A 16 -5.18 -4.19 -23.80
N GLU A 17 -5.32 -5.35 -24.43
CA GLU A 17 -6.61 -5.81 -24.96
C GLU A 17 -7.67 -5.94 -23.84
N TYR A 18 -7.28 -6.47 -22.69
CA TYR A 18 -8.18 -6.66 -21.55
C TYR A 18 -8.64 -5.33 -20.93
N ILE A 19 -7.70 -4.42 -20.64
CA ILE A 19 -7.98 -3.15 -19.94
C ILE A 19 -8.56 -2.08 -20.87
N TYR A 20 -8.03 -1.97 -22.09
CA TYR A 20 -8.38 -0.88 -23.02
C TYR A 20 -9.21 -1.33 -24.23
N GLY A 21 -9.41 -2.65 -24.43
CA GLY A 21 -10.10 -3.18 -25.60
C GLY A 21 -9.28 -3.09 -26.90
N GLU A 22 -8.01 -2.70 -26.82
CA GLU A 22 -7.14 -2.49 -27.99
C GLU A 22 -6.39 -3.78 -28.34
N LYS A 23 -6.84 -4.46 -29.40
CA LYS A 23 -6.17 -5.64 -29.92
C LYS A 23 -4.93 -5.27 -30.72
N GLY A 24 -3.82 -5.96 -30.45
CA GLY A 24 -2.60 -5.83 -31.25
C GLY A 24 -1.97 -4.46 -31.15
N THR A 25 -1.95 -3.89 -29.94
CA THR A 25 -1.40 -2.55 -29.69
C THR A 25 -0.04 -2.33 -30.32
N THR A 26 0.19 -1.10 -30.77
CA THR A 26 1.42 -0.66 -31.43
C THR A 26 2.24 0.32 -30.60
N THR A 27 1.76 0.67 -29.39
CA THR A 27 2.29 1.80 -28.61
C THR A 27 2.68 1.43 -27.18
N LEU A 28 2.73 0.14 -26.84
CA LEU A 28 3.21 -0.32 -25.54
C LEU A 28 4.74 -0.53 -25.60
N TYR A 29 5.48 0.25 -24.82
CA TYR A 29 6.94 0.20 -24.75
C TYR A 29 7.40 -0.16 -23.33
N GLN A 30 8.21 -1.22 -23.20
CA GLN A 30 8.92 -1.55 -21.97
C GLN A 30 10.20 -0.74 -21.88
N CYS A 31 10.38 0.03 -20.82
CA CYS A 31 11.52 0.91 -20.60
C CYS A 31 12.43 0.37 -19.50
N ASN A 32 13.68 0.06 -19.89
CA ASN A 32 14.73 -0.36 -18.96
C ASN A 32 15.93 0.60 -18.96
N HIS A 33 16.03 1.51 -19.93
CA HIS A 33 17.14 2.48 -20.04
C HIS A 33 16.67 3.87 -20.48
N MET A 34 15.66 4.43 -19.80
CA MET A 34 15.06 5.73 -20.12
C MET A 34 15.01 6.63 -18.87
N LYS A 35 16.02 7.49 -18.69
CA LYS A 35 16.14 8.36 -17.51
C LYS A 35 15.70 9.79 -17.80
N LYS A 36 16.01 10.32 -18.98
CA LYS A 36 15.81 11.73 -19.35
C LYS A 36 14.55 11.98 -20.15
N PHE A 37 13.90 10.93 -20.66
CA PHE A 37 12.74 11.05 -21.56
C PHE A 37 13.07 11.88 -22.82
N SER A 38 14.23 11.63 -23.41
CA SER A 38 14.73 12.36 -24.59
C SER A 38 14.94 11.45 -25.79
N LEU A 39 15.03 12.04 -26.99
CA LEU A 39 15.28 11.29 -28.22
C LEU A 39 16.60 10.50 -28.20
N SER A 40 17.61 10.96 -27.45
CA SER A 40 18.89 10.25 -27.32
C SER A 40 18.78 8.91 -26.60
N GLU A 41 17.71 8.69 -25.84
CA GLU A 41 17.46 7.48 -25.06
C GLU A 41 16.32 6.62 -25.65
N LYS A 42 15.86 6.94 -26.87
CA LYS A 42 14.70 6.30 -27.50
C LYS A 42 14.76 4.77 -27.56
N ASP A 43 15.96 4.22 -27.75
CA ASP A 43 16.22 2.78 -27.86
C ASP A 43 16.28 2.09 -26.49
N GLY A 44 16.21 2.86 -25.39
CA GLY A 44 16.10 2.35 -24.02
C GLY A 44 14.70 1.85 -23.66
N CYS A 45 13.74 2.05 -24.56
CA CYS A 45 12.40 1.46 -24.47
C CYS A 45 12.11 0.63 -25.72
N ILE A 46 11.68 -0.62 -25.52
CA ILE A 46 11.41 -1.60 -26.58
C ILE A 46 9.91 -1.82 -26.68
N ASN A 47 9.36 -1.80 -27.89
CA ASN A 47 7.95 -2.09 -28.11
C ASN A 47 7.65 -3.57 -27.78
N GLU A 48 6.60 -3.84 -27.02
CA GLU A 48 6.15 -5.21 -26.70
C GLU A 48 5.56 -5.96 -27.90
N ASN A 49 5.37 -5.25 -29.01
CA ASN A 49 4.97 -5.83 -30.27
C ASN A 49 6.16 -5.84 -31.25
N ASP A 50 6.86 -6.99 -31.30
CA ASP A 50 8.03 -7.20 -32.17
C ASP A 50 7.76 -6.99 -33.68
N ASP A 51 6.49 -6.98 -34.09
CA ASP A 51 6.09 -6.71 -35.47
C ASP A 51 6.18 -5.21 -35.84
N ILE A 52 6.34 -4.33 -34.85
CA ILE A 52 6.40 -2.88 -35.04
C ILE A 52 7.82 -2.43 -35.35
N THR A 53 8.00 -1.89 -36.55
CA THR A 53 9.28 -1.32 -37.02
C THR A 53 9.27 0.19 -37.15
N ASP A 54 8.08 0.82 -37.12
CA ASP A 54 7.91 2.27 -37.17
C ASP A 54 7.72 2.81 -35.75
N HIS A 55 8.71 3.57 -35.28
CA HIS A 55 8.72 4.18 -33.95
C HIS A 55 8.52 5.70 -34.02
N SER A 56 8.07 6.24 -35.15
CA SER A 56 7.89 7.69 -35.34
C SER A 56 6.95 8.33 -34.31
N GLU A 57 5.92 7.62 -33.86
CA GLU A 57 5.00 8.08 -32.82
C GLU A 57 5.69 8.19 -31.44
N TRP A 58 6.53 7.21 -31.10
CA TRP A 58 7.34 7.22 -29.88
C TRP A 58 8.39 8.33 -29.91
N GLU A 59 9.11 8.46 -31.02
CA GLU A 59 10.08 9.54 -31.22
C GLU A 59 9.40 10.92 -31.16
N SER A 60 8.21 11.06 -31.74
CA SER A 60 7.43 12.29 -31.67
C SER A 60 7.03 12.63 -30.23
N PHE A 61 6.62 11.64 -29.44
CA PHE A 61 6.32 11.84 -28.02
C PHE A 61 7.55 12.31 -27.23
N LEU A 62 8.69 11.61 -27.35
CA LEU A 62 9.93 11.98 -26.68
C LEU A 62 10.40 13.39 -27.09
N SER A 63 10.29 13.73 -28.37
CA SER A 63 10.61 15.07 -28.84
C SER A 63 9.71 16.14 -28.21
N LYS A 64 8.43 15.86 -27.99
CA LYS A 64 7.52 16.80 -27.29
C LYS A 64 7.90 16.95 -25.82
N ILE A 65 8.24 15.85 -25.13
CA ILE A 65 8.70 15.92 -23.73
C ILE A 65 9.98 16.74 -23.62
N GLU A 66 10.98 16.46 -24.47
CA GLU A 66 12.28 17.14 -24.48
C GLU A 66 12.17 18.66 -24.74
N ASN A 67 11.17 19.08 -25.53
CA ASN A 67 10.94 20.50 -25.84
C ASN A 67 9.90 21.18 -24.94
N ALA A 68 9.24 20.45 -24.04
CA ALA A 68 8.23 21.03 -23.15
C ALA A 68 8.89 21.98 -22.13
N GLU A 69 8.27 23.13 -21.89
CA GLU A 69 8.77 24.12 -20.93
C GLU A 69 7.98 24.10 -19.61
N SER A 70 6.75 23.59 -19.66
CA SER A 70 5.80 23.55 -18.53
C SER A 70 4.88 22.33 -18.58
N SER A 71 4.16 22.08 -17.49
CA SER A 71 3.13 21.02 -17.42
C SER A 71 2.07 21.15 -18.52
N LYS A 72 1.69 22.40 -18.87
CA LYS A 72 0.66 22.71 -19.88
C LYS A 72 0.98 22.19 -21.27
N ASP A 73 2.27 22.08 -21.61
CA ASP A 73 2.69 21.57 -22.91
C ASP A 73 2.43 20.06 -23.05
N LEU A 74 2.20 19.37 -21.92
CA LEU A 74 2.05 17.93 -21.83
C LEU A 74 0.62 17.45 -21.57
N GLU A 75 -0.28 18.31 -21.06
CA GLU A 75 -1.63 17.93 -20.63
C GLU A 75 -2.45 17.20 -21.70
N ASP A 76 -2.29 17.59 -22.97
CA ASP A 76 -3.05 17.00 -24.08
C ASP A 76 -2.46 15.67 -24.58
N ILE A 77 -1.24 15.33 -24.16
CA ILE A 77 -0.49 14.18 -24.70
C ILE A 77 -0.02 13.19 -23.64
N PHE A 78 -0.10 13.52 -22.35
CA PHE A 78 0.45 12.73 -21.26
C PHE A 78 -0.45 12.80 -20.02
N GLU A 79 -0.61 11.68 -19.31
CA GLU A 79 -1.35 11.61 -18.05
C GLU A 79 -0.53 12.19 -16.89
N VAL A 80 -0.44 13.52 -16.83
CA VAL A 80 0.38 14.26 -15.86
C VAL A 80 0.02 13.90 -14.42
N ASP A 81 -1.26 13.87 -14.06
CA ASP A 81 -1.67 13.54 -12.68
C ASP A 81 -1.39 12.09 -12.30
N HIS A 82 -1.48 11.15 -13.26
CA HIS A 82 -1.11 9.77 -13.02
C HIS A 82 0.39 9.66 -12.74
N PHE A 83 1.21 10.28 -13.59
CA PHE A 83 2.65 10.31 -13.38
C PHE A 83 3.03 10.92 -12.03
N LEU A 84 2.42 12.04 -11.62
CA LEU A 84 2.68 12.64 -10.32
C LEU A 84 2.29 11.73 -9.14
N LYS A 85 1.23 10.91 -9.28
CA LYS A 85 0.88 9.89 -8.28
C LYS A 85 1.94 8.79 -8.19
N GLU A 86 2.41 8.30 -9.32
CA GLU A 86 3.51 7.33 -9.39
C GLU A 86 4.78 7.87 -8.71
N MET A 87 5.13 9.14 -8.97
CA MET A 87 6.27 9.80 -8.30
C MET A 87 6.04 9.95 -6.80
N ALA A 88 4.82 10.23 -6.36
CA ALA A 88 4.52 10.31 -4.94
C ALA A 88 4.67 8.93 -4.28
N LEU A 89 4.24 7.86 -4.93
CA LEU A 89 4.44 6.48 -4.48
C LEU A 89 5.92 6.12 -4.42
N ASP A 90 6.69 6.33 -5.51
CA ASP A 90 8.14 6.12 -5.53
C ASP A 90 8.84 6.83 -4.37
N TYR A 91 8.48 8.08 -4.11
CA TYR A 91 9.05 8.83 -2.99
C TYR A 91 8.68 8.25 -1.62
N LEU A 92 7.41 7.88 -1.42
CA LEU A 92 6.90 7.38 -0.15
C LEU A 92 7.42 5.96 0.17
N THR A 93 7.54 5.11 -0.84
CA THR A 93 8.12 3.76 -0.70
C THR A 93 9.64 3.77 -0.80
N GLY A 94 10.25 4.87 -1.27
CA GLY A 94 11.70 4.94 -1.49
C GLY A 94 12.16 4.14 -2.70
N SER A 95 11.30 3.96 -3.70
CA SER A 95 11.59 3.22 -4.92
C SER A 95 12.57 3.98 -5.81
N THR A 96 13.82 3.54 -5.85
CA THR A 96 14.86 4.19 -6.65
C THR A 96 15.03 3.57 -8.04
N ASP A 97 14.49 2.36 -8.25
CA ASP A 97 14.73 1.58 -9.47
C ASP A 97 13.70 1.81 -10.59
N HIS A 98 12.93 2.90 -10.48
CA HIS A 98 11.99 3.35 -11.49
C HIS A 98 12.54 4.57 -12.26
N VAL A 99 11.90 5.74 -12.13
CA VAL A 99 12.29 6.96 -12.85
C VAL A 99 13.74 7.41 -12.57
N ASN A 100 14.23 7.13 -11.36
CA ASN A 100 15.52 7.63 -10.87
C ASN A 100 16.73 6.92 -11.52
N THR A 101 16.55 5.65 -11.90
CA THR A 101 17.50 4.83 -12.67
C THR A 101 17.10 4.75 -14.15
N GLY A 102 15.84 5.02 -14.48
CA GLY A 102 15.27 4.89 -15.82
C GLY A 102 14.94 3.44 -16.18
N HIS A 103 14.52 2.64 -15.19
CA HIS A 103 14.29 1.20 -15.32
C HIS A 103 12.87 0.83 -14.85
N ASN A 104 12.39 -0.38 -15.14
CA ASN A 104 11.18 -0.95 -14.53
C ASN A 104 9.88 -0.14 -14.69
N PHE A 105 9.64 0.40 -15.89
CA PHE A 105 8.34 0.94 -16.24
C PHE A 105 7.98 0.70 -17.69
N TYR A 106 6.70 0.91 -18.01
CA TYR A 106 6.17 0.93 -19.36
C TYR A 106 5.65 2.31 -19.70
N MET A 107 5.67 2.62 -21.00
CA MET A 107 4.93 3.73 -21.58
C MET A 107 3.91 3.18 -22.56
N TYR A 108 2.67 3.66 -22.47
CA TYR A 108 1.60 3.25 -23.37
C TYR A 108 0.78 4.45 -23.84
N LYS A 109 0.47 4.53 -25.14
CA LYS A 109 -0.47 5.53 -25.64
C LYS A 109 -1.89 4.97 -25.64
N GLN A 110 -2.72 5.49 -24.75
CA GLN A 110 -4.10 5.06 -24.56
C GLN A 110 -5.01 5.48 -25.73
N PRO A 111 -6.22 4.89 -25.86
CA PRO A 111 -7.19 5.27 -26.90
C PRO A 111 -7.65 6.74 -26.82
N ASN A 112 -7.54 7.37 -25.64
CA ASN A 112 -7.82 8.80 -25.46
C ASN A 112 -6.75 9.72 -26.10
N GLY A 113 -5.66 9.14 -26.62
CA GLY A 113 -4.56 9.85 -27.27
C GLY A 113 -3.42 10.25 -26.34
N LYS A 114 -3.53 10.02 -25.03
CA LYS A 114 -2.52 10.36 -24.03
C LYS A 114 -1.63 9.17 -23.70
N TRP A 115 -0.36 9.47 -23.48
CA TRP A 115 0.61 8.54 -22.93
C TRP A 115 0.45 8.38 -21.42
N ILE A 116 0.60 7.16 -20.91
CA ILE A 116 0.58 6.83 -19.49
C ILE A 116 1.87 6.10 -19.11
N TYR A 117 2.38 6.41 -17.93
CA TYR A 117 3.54 5.76 -17.30
C TYR A 117 3.06 4.63 -16.40
N LEU A 118 3.61 3.44 -16.49
CA LEU A 118 3.15 2.27 -15.73
C LEU A 118 4.37 1.56 -15.09
N SER A 119 4.62 1.81 -13.80
CA SER A 119 5.71 1.14 -13.07
C SER A 119 5.41 -0.33 -12.79
N TYR A 120 6.46 -1.14 -12.62
CA TYR A 120 6.39 -2.53 -12.17
C TYR A 120 7.67 -2.89 -11.41
N ASP A 121 7.75 -4.07 -10.78
CA ASP A 121 8.96 -4.56 -10.10
C ASP A 121 9.34 -3.77 -8.82
N PHE A 122 8.44 -3.78 -7.85
CA PHE A 122 8.55 -3.08 -6.56
C PHE A 122 9.32 -3.86 -5.49
N ASP A 123 10.11 -4.88 -5.86
CA ASP A 123 10.77 -5.75 -4.89
C ASP A 123 11.90 -5.06 -4.11
N LEU A 124 12.35 -3.89 -4.58
CA LEU A 124 13.36 -3.03 -3.93
C LEU A 124 12.79 -1.86 -3.14
N ASP A 125 11.46 -1.77 -3.02
CA ASP A 125 10.79 -0.72 -2.26
C ASP A 125 11.00 -0.87 -0.75
N PHE A 126 10.59 0.15 0.01
CA PHE A 126 10.66 0.23 1.47
C PHE A 126 12.10 0.17 2.03
N GLY A 127 13.05 0.78 1.30
CA GLY A 127 14.40 1.04 1.79
C GLY A 127 15.38 -0.11 1.67
N ILE A 128 15.06 -1.13 0.86
CA ILE A 128 15.99 -2.23 0.59
C ILE A 128 17.24 -1.64 -0.09
N PHE A 129 18.42 -2.02 0.40
CA PHE A 129 19.74 -1.51 0.02
C PHE A 129 20.10 -0.05 0.40
N PHE A 130 19.15 0.80 0.80
CA PHE A 130 19.41 2.23 1.02
C PHE A 130 18.87 2.75 2.37
N THR A 131 19.77 2.95 3.33
CA THR A 131 19.44 3.37 4.70
C THR A 131 18.91 4.81 4.78
N ASP A 132 19.42 5.71 3.94
CA ASP A 132 19.24 7.14 4.20
C ASP A 132 17.91 7.67 3.65
N LEU A 133 17.25 6.91 2.77
CA LEU A 133 16.02 7.32 2.06
C LEU A 133 14.81 7.54 2.96
N ILE A 134 14.76 6.87 4.12
CA ILE A 134 13.64 6.99 5.07
C ILE A 134 13.51 8.41 5.64
N LYS A 135 14.59 9.20 5.64
CA LYS A 135 14.64 10.58 6.17
C LYS A 135 14.70 11.65 5.08
N THR A 136 14.74 11.25 3.82
CA THR A 136 14.97 12.16 2.69
C THR A 136 13.69 12.89 2.29
N SER A 137 13.79 14.19 2.01
CA SER A 137 12.73 15.00 1.39
C SER A 137 12.54 14.63 -0.10
N TYR A 138 11.39 14.90 -0.72
CA TYR A 138 11.22 14.54 -2.14
C TYR A 138 12.19 15.30 -3.05
N THR A 139 12.61 16.50 -2.65
CA THR A 139 13.53 17.34 -3.43
C THR A 139 14.95 16.80 -3.44
N GLU A 140 15.34 16.06 -2.39
CA GLU A 140 16.61 15.33 -2.34
C GLU A 140 16.51 13.94 -2.97
N PHE A 141 15.34 13.31 -2.89
CA PHE A 141 15.08 11.99 -3.48
C PHE A 141 15.10 12.03 -5.01
N PHE A 142 14.47 13.04 -5.60
CA PHE A 142 14.42 13.21 -7.05
C PHE A 142 15.59 14.01 -7.59
N LYS A 143 16.03 13.65 -8.79
CA LYS A 143 17.13 14.35 -9.46
C LYS A 143 16.58 15.39 -10.44
N LYS A 144 16.96 16.64 -10.23
CA LYS A 144 16.57 17.78 -11.09
C LYS A 144 17.14 17.71 -12.52
N ASP A 145 18.12 16.84 -12.78
CA ASP A 145 18.65 16.62 -14.14
C ASP A 145 17.70 15.82 -15.05
N ILE A 146 16.62 15.27 -14.49
CA ILE A 146 15.54 14.64 -15.25
C ILE A 146 14.53 15.72 -15.64
N HIS A 147 14.48 16.06 -16.93
CA HIS A 147 13.68 17.17 -17.47
C HIS A 147 12.20 17.07 -17.10
N LEU A 148 11.62 15.87 -17.22
CA LEU A 148 10.21 15.63 -16.87
C LEU A 148 9.91 15.92 -15.39
N LEU A 149 10.83 15.58 -14.47
CA LEU A 149 10.68 15.90 -13.06
C LEU A 149 10.88 17.39 -12.78
N ASP A 150 11.80 18.06 -13.50
CA ASP A 150 12.01 19.51 -13.37
C ASP A 150 10.73 20.28 -13.70
N ILE A 151 10.10 19.97 -14.84
CA ILE A 151 8.88 20.68 -15.27
C ILE A 151 7.64 20.31 -14.47
N LEU A 152 7.47 19.05 -14.07
CA LEU A 152 6.25 18.60 -13.40
C LEU A 152 6.29 18.73 -11.87
N ILE A 153 7.48 18.66 -11.24
CA ILE A 153 7.64 18.71 -9.78
C ILE A 153 8.39 19.95 -9.34
N PHE A 154 9.61 20.18 -9.80
CA PHE A 154 10.46 21.24 -9.23
C PHE A 154 10.00 22.66 -9.59
N LYS A 155 9.48 22.88 -10.80
CA LYS A 155 8.92 24.17 -11.24
C LYS A 155 7.49 24.40 -10.74
N GLU A 156 6.72 23.32 -10.54
CA GLU A 156 5.30 23.37 -10.15
C GLU A 156 4.99 22.49 -8.91
N PRO A 157 5.69 22.67 -7.77
CA PRO A 157 5.66 21.71 -6.66
C PRO A 157 4.28 21.58 -6.01
N LYS A 158 3.46 22.63 -6.04
CA LYS A 158 2.14 22.64 -5.37
C LYS A 158 1.21 21.52 -5.83
N ARG A 159 1.24 21.17 -7.12
CA ARG A 159 0.39 20.10 -7.66
C ARG A 159 0.86 18.74 -7.14
N PHE A 160 2.17 18.50 -7.18
CA PHE A 160 2.77 17.30 -6.63
C PHE A 160 2.55 17.18 -5.12
N GLU A 161 2.80 18.24 -4.36
CA GLU A 161 2.62 18.27 -2.89
C GLU A 161 1.16 18.00 -2.49
N LYS A 162 0.20 18.50 -3.28
CA LYS A 162 -1.23 18.19 -3.08
C LYS A 162 -1.49 16.69 -3.27
N ILE A 163 -1.02 16.11 -4.37
CA ILE A 163 -1.17 14.68 -4.66
C ILE A 163 -0.49 13.83 -3.59
N LEU A 164 0.73 14.21 -3.18
CA LEU A 164 1.50 13.57 -2.12
C LEU A 164 0.71 13.55 -0.81
N SER A 165 0.11 14.68 -0.44
CA SER A 165 -0.71 14.82 0.77
C SER A 165 -1.97 13.95 0.69
N GLU A 166 -2.66 13.94 -0.46
CA GLU A 166 -3.84 13.09 -0.68
C GLU A 166 -3.52 11.60 -0.56
N ILE A 167 -2.37 11.15 -1.08
CA ILE A 167 -1.94 9.75 -0.95
C ILE A 167 -1.57 9.41 0.50
N VAL A 168 -0.89 10.32 1.21
CA VAL A 168 -0.56 10.14 2.63
C VAL A 168 -1.80 10.07 3.52
N GLU A 169 -2.81 10.87 3.23
CA GLU A 169 -4.07 10.86 3.99
C GLU A 169 -4.89 9.59 3.72
N SER A 170 -5.01 9.20 2.44
CA SER A 170 -5.92 8.14 2.02
C SER A 170 -5.33 6.73 2.00
N THR A 171 -4.02 6.60 1.80
CA THR A 171 -3.38 5.30 1.49
C THR A 171 -2.15 5.04 2.37
N MET A 172 -1.17 5.94 2.37
CA MET A 172 0.08 5.80 3.15
C MET A 172 -0.07 6.22 4.61
N ASN A 173 -1.31 6.22 5.12
CA ASN A 173 -1.66 6.45 6.51
C ASN A 173 -1.55 5.13 7.31
N PRO A 174 -0.83 5.08 8.45
CA PRO A 174 -0.75 3.88 9.28
C PRO A 174 -2.11 3.28 9.67
N SER A 175 -3.12 4.11 9.95
CA SER A 175 -4.48 3.65 10.28
C SER A 175 -5.17 2.89 9.13
N VAL A 176 -4.76 3.15 7.89
CA VAL A 176 -5.27 2.50 6.68
C VAL A 176 -4.38 1.31 6.30
N LEU A 177 -3.06 1.49 6.31
CA LEU A 177 -2.13 0.53 5.73
C LEU A 177 -1.78 -0.62 6.69
N TYR A 178 -1.77 -0.38 8.01
CA TYR A 178 -1.45 -1.44 8.98
C TYR A 178 -2.47 -2.58 8.99
N PRO A 179 -3.81 -2.32 9.01
CA PRO A 179 -4.79 -3.39 8.90
C PRO A 179 -4.60 -4.24 7.65
N SER A 180 -4.36 -3.62 6.49
CA SER A 180 -4.12 -4.33 5.22
C SER A 180 -2.85 -5.19 5.26
N ILE A 181 -1.77 -4.68 5.88
CA ILE A 181 -0.54 -5.44 6.10
C ILE A 181 -0.81 -6.64 7.02
N ASP A 182 -1.57 -6.43 8.09
CA ASP A 182 -1.89 -7.49 9.06
C ASP A 182 -2.73 -8.60 8.45
N GLU A 183 -3.76 -8.24 7.67
CA GLU A 183 -4.59 -9.18 6.93
C GLU A 183 -3.77 -10.00 5.94
N LEU A 184 -2.98 -9.33 5.08
CA LEU A 184 -2.14 -10.03 4.10
C LEU A 184 -1.09 -10.91 4.78
N LYS A 185 -0.44 -10.40 5.82
CA LYS A 185 0.55 -11.16 6.60
C LYS A 185 -0.09 -12.40 7.20
N GLN A 186 -1.26 -12.28 7.83
CA GLN A 186 -1.99 -13.40 8.42
C GLN A 186 -2.35 -14.44 7.35
N PHE A 187 -2.86 -13.99 6.20
CA PHE A 187 -3.23 -14.85 5.08
C PHE A 187 -2.03 -15.65 4.54
N ILE A 188 -0.87 -15.01 4.34
CA ILE A 188 0.30 -15.68 3.74
C ILE A 188 1.19 -16.44 4.75
N LYS A 189 1.10 -16.12 6.05
CA LYS A 189 1.93 -16.70 7.12
C LYS A 189 2.06 -18.23 7.09
N PRO A 190 0.99 -19.05 6.95
CA PRO A 190 1.13 -20.50 6.90
C PRO A 190 1.96 -20.97 5.68
N TYR A 191 1.83 -20.31 4.53
CA TYR A 191 2.56 -20.66 3.32
C TYR A 191 4.04 -20.26 3.40
N VAL A 192 4.33 -19.06 3.95
CA VAL A 192 5.70 -18.64 4.22
C VAL A 192 6.37 -19.58 5.22
N LYS A 193 5.67 -20.00 6.28
CA LYS A 193 6.20 -20.98 7.24
C LYS A 193 6.60 -22.29 6.56
N ILE A 194 5.79 -22.79 5.64
CA ILE A 194 6.09 -23.99 4.86
C ILE A 194 7.33 -23.77 3.98
N GLU A 195 7.40 -22.65 3.26
CA GLU A 195 8.51 -22.30 2.37
C GLU A 195 9.84 -22.17 3.15
N LYS A 196 9.80 -21.63 4.38
CA LYS A 196 10.96 -21.46 5.25
C LYS A 196 11.30 -22.69 6.11
N THR A 197 10.53 -23.79 6.02
CA THR A 197 10.79 -25.03 6.76
C THR A 197 11.42 -26.08 5.84
N PRO A 198 12.65 -26.56 6.13
CA PRO A 198 13.26 -27.61 5.33
C PRO A 198 12.50 -28.94 5.42
N ASP A 199 12.43 -29.68 4.33
CA ASP A 199 11.94 -31.06 4.32
C ASP A 199 12.92 -32.02 5.02
N ALA A 200 12.56 -33.31 5.10
CA ALA A 200 13.40 -34.35 5.72
C ALA A 200 14.79 -34.51 5.05
N THR A 201 15.00 -33.95 3.86
CA THR A 201 16.27 -33.94 3.13
C THR A 201 17.04 -32.63 3.29
N GLY A 202 16.51 -31.69 4.08
CA GLY A 202 17.08 -30.35 4.30
C GLY A 202 16.79 -29.36 3.17
N ARG A 203 15.84 -29.66 2.27
CA ARG A 203 15.51 -28.77 1.14
C ARG A 203 14.33 -27.87 1.49
N LEU A 204 14.46 -26.58 1.17
CA LEU A 204 13.37 -25.62 1.25
C LEU A 204 12.48 -25.71 0.01
N PRO A 205 11.13 -25.74 0.14
CA PRO A 205 10.22 -25.64 -0.98
C PRO A 205 10.49 -24.42 -1.88
N GLY A 206 10.26 -24.53 -3.18
CA GLY A 206 10.46 -23.45 -4.16
C GLY A 206 11.90 -23.10 -4.52
N ARG A 207 12.88 -23.71 -3.87
CA ARG A 207 14.29 -23.62 -4.27
C ARG A 207 14.60 -24.56 -5.43
N LEU A 208 14.25 -24.11 -6.63
CA LEU A 208 14.54 -24.84 -7.87
C LEU A 208 16.05 -24.81 -8.19
N ASN A 209 16.70 -23.66 -8.00
CA ASN A 209 18.14 -23.50 -8.21
C ASN A 209 18.94 -23.97 -6.97
N LYS A 210 19.60 -25.14 -7.09
CA LYS A 210 20.40 -25.73 -6.01
C LYS A 210 21.78 -25.10 -5.84
N ASN A 211 22.23 -24.30 -6.81
CA ASN A 211 23.53 -23.64 -6.79
C ASN A 211 23.44 -22.19 -6.28
N GLY A 212 22.22 -21.68 -6.02
CA GLY A 212 22.01 -20.34 -5.49
C GLY A 212 22.47 -20.20 -4.04
N ILE A 213 22.95 -19.02 -3.67
CA ILE A 213 23.35 -18.70 -2.30
C ILE A 213 22.07 -18.62 -1.43
N ASN A 214 22.13 -19.17 -0.22
CA ASN A 214 21.03 -19.11 0.74
C ASN A 214 21.05 -17.79 1.54
N GLU A 215 20.67 -16.69 0.89
CA GLU A 215 20.51 -15.37 1.53
C GLU A 215 19.01 -15.00 1.65
N SER A 216 18.22 -15.83 2.34
CA SER A 216 16.81 -15.51 2.61
C SER A 216 16.56 -15.27 4.10
N PHE A 217 15.59 -14.42 4.42
CA PHE A 217 15.09 -14.27 5.78
C PHE A 217 14.63 -15.62 6.37
N SER A 218 14.93 -15.83 7.65
CA SER A 218 14.27 -16.86 8.44
C SER A 218 12.78 -16.54 8.60
N PHE A 219 11.97 -17.53 8.99
CA PHE A 219 10.55 -17.28 9.30
C PHE A 219 10.37 -16.22 10.39
N GLU A 220 11.22 -16.24 11.43
CA GLU A 220 11.18 -15.26 12.52
C GLU A 220 11.55 -13.85 12.04
N GLN A 221 12.56 -13.74 11.15
CA GLN A 221 12.94 -12.47 10.53
C GLN A 221 11.82 -11.92 9.65
N TRP A 222 11.22 -12.75 8.79
CA TRP A 222 10.06 -12.34 7.99
C TRP A 222 8.91 -11.83 8.89
N ASP A 223 8.56 -12.60 9.93
CA ASP A 223 7.45 -12.24 10.83
C ASP A 223 7.72 -10.92 11.57
N ALA A 224 8.96 -10.66 11.98
CA ALA A 224 9.34 -9.45 12.69
C ALA A 224 9.55 -8.23 11.77
N PHE A 225 10.04 -8.43 10.53
CA PHE A 225 10.32 -7.36 9.57
C PHE A 225 9.06 -6.89 8.83
N CYS A 226 7.99 -7.68 8.80
CA CYS A 226 6.67 -7.15 8.43
C CYS A 226 6.12 -6.16 9.47
N GLU A 227 6.64 -6.16 10.70
CA GLU A 227 6.28 -5.23 11.77
C GLU A 227 7.27 -4.05 11.83
N PHE A 228 7.79 -3.74 13.03
CA PHE A 228 8.66 -2.60 13.28
C PHE A 228 10.13 -2.99 13.48
N THR A 229 10.44 -4.28 13.54
CA THR A 229 11.82 -4.74 13.80
C THR A 229 12.68 -4.47 12.58
N SER A 230 13.84 -3.84 12.77
CA SER A 230 14.75 -3.48 11.69
C SER A 230 16.15 -4.05 11.96
N ASN A 231 16.82 -4.56 10.93
CA ASN A 231 18.19 -5.06 11.11
C ASN A 231 19.02 -5.05 9.84
N LYS A 232 20.34 -5.20 10.00
CA LYS A 232 21.24 -5.52 8.91
C LYS A 232 21.02 -6.94 8.43
N PHE A 233 20.84 -7.09 7.12
CA PHE A 233 20.76 -8.36 6.44
C PHE A 233 21.95 -8.51 5.49
N SER A 234 22.60 -9.68 5.54
CA SER A 234 23.71 -9.99 4.64
C SER A 234 23.24 -9.91 3.19
N GLY A 235 23.99 -9.22 2.33
CA GLY A 235 23.63 -9.02 0.93
C GLY A 235 22.72 -7.81 0.68
N ALA A 236 21.81 -7.46 1.61
CA ALA A 236 20.81 -6.39 1.41
C ALA A 236 21.01 -5.09 2.22
N GLY A 237 22.07 -5.00 3.03
CA GLY A 237 22.34 -3.80 3.82
C GLY A 237 21.43 -3.72 5.04
N TYR A 238 20.86 -2.55 5.31
CA TYR A 238 19.89 -2.38 6.41
C TYR A 238 18.48 -2.57 5.87
N ILE A 239 17.67 -3.36 6.57
CA ILE A 239 16.27 -3.62 6.26
C ILE A 239 15.43 -3.02 7.38
N TYR A 240 14.54 -2.10 7.00
CA TYR A 240 13.57 -1.54 7.91
C TYR A 240 12.39 -2.49 8.09
N GLY A 241 11.81 -2.49 9.29
CA GLY A 241 10.48 -3.05 9.47
C GLY A 241 9.49 -2.31 8.57
N LEU A 242 8.63 -3.03 7.85
CA LEU A 242 7.69 -2.44 6.89
C LEU A 242 6.81 -1.37 7.57
N LYS A 243 6.21 -1.71 8.72
CA LYS A 243 5.39 -0.75 9.49
C LYS A 243 6.23 0.40 10.03
N TYR A 244 7.48 0.15 10.41
CA TYR A 244 8.41 1.21 10.84
C TYR A 244 8.72 2.19 9.72
N TRP A 245 9.02 1.70 8.50
CA TRP A 245 9.23 2.56 7.33
C TRP A 245 8.04 3.49 7.10
N ILE A 246 6.84 2.90 7.06
CA ILE A 246 5.59 3.63 6.85
C ILE A 246 5.40 4.71 7.93
N LEU A 247 5.62 4.38 9.21
CA LEU A 247 5.48 5.32 10.32
C LEU A 247 6.41 6.53 10.17
N ILE A 248 7.69 6.27 9.93
CA ILE A 248 8.69 7.33 9.85
C ILE A 248 8.45 8.20 8.62
N LYS A 249 8.11 7.59 7.47
CA LYS A 249 7.81 8.35 6.26
C LYS A 249 6.54 9.19 6.42
N TYR A 250 5.49 8.62 6.99
CA TYR A 250 4.25 9.33 7.33
C TYR A 250 4.55 10.56 8.18
N ARG A 251 5.25 10.40 9.30
CA ARG A 251 5.67 11.50 10.19
C ARG A 251 6.48 12.58 9.47
N LEU A 252 7.44 12.16 8.64
CA LEU A 252 8.30 13.07 7.89
C LEU A 252 7.49 13.97 6.95
N VAL A 253 6.58 13.36 6.18
CA VAL A 253 5.74 14.11 5.22
C VAL A 253 4.75 15.00 5.97
N CYS A 254 4.09 14.49 7.01
CA CYS A 254 3.19 15.28 7.85
C CYS A 254 3.87 16.54 8.40
N LYS A 255 5.10 16.39 8.91
CA LYS A 255 5.90 17.51 9.42
C LYS A 255 6.28 18.49 8.33
N ASN A 256 6.88 18.01 7.24
CA ASN A 256 7.50 18.85 6.22
C ASN A 256 6.47 19.67 5.44
N TYR A 257 5.23 19.19 5.33
CA TYR A 257 4.17 19.85 4.56
C TYR A 257 3.04 20.39 5.45
N GLY A 258 3.21 20.39 6.77
CA GLY A 258 2.26 20.96 7.72
C GLY A 258 0.86 20.34 7.64
N MET A 259 0.80 19.02 7.45
CA MET A 259 -0.46 18.29 7.32
C MET A 259 -1.11 18.06 8.68
N GLU A 260 -2.44 18.07 8.72
CA GLU A 260 -3.21 17.57 9.86
C GLU A 260 -3.27 16.04 9.79
N CYS A 261 -2.35 15.38 10.50
CA CYS A 261 -2.23 13.93 10.49
C CYS A 261 -2.81 13.28 11.75
N ASP A 262 -2.99 11.95 11.68
CA ASP A 262 -3.55 11.17 12.78
C ASP A 262 -2.73 11.36 14.07
N PRO A 263 -3.34 11.90 15.15
CA PRO A 263 -2.64 12.22 16.39
C PRO A 263 -1.98 11.01 17.04
N THR A 264 -2.52 9.80 16.85
CA THR A 264 -1.93 8.57 17.40
C THR A 264 -0.57 8.29 16.77
N TYR A 265 -0.44 8.45 15.46
CA TYR A 265 0.78 8.07 14.74
C TYR A 265 1.81 9.18 14.67
N ILE A 266 1.44 10.45 14.90
CA ILE A 266 2.39 11.55 15.07
C ILE A 266 2.90 11.69 16.52
N ASP A 267 2.29 11.01 17.50
CA ASP A 267 2.75 11.03 18.89
C ASP A 267 4.15 10.43 19.00
N GLU A 268 5.10 11.21 19.53
CA GLU A 268 6.47 10.76 19.79
C GLU A 268 6.52 9.61 20.81
N ASN A 269 5.48 9.46 21.65
CA ASN A 269 5.33 8.39 22.62
C ASN A 269 4.61 7.15 22.08
N PHE A 270 4.30 7.09 20.78
CA PHE A 270 3.71 5.92 20.16
C PHE A 270 4.62 4.69 20.35
N GLU A 271 4.13 3.72 21.12
CA GLU A 271 4.85 2.48 21.40
C GLU A 271 4.56 1.43 20.32
N TYR A 272 5.60 0.70 19.92
CA TYR A 272 5.48 -0.37 18.93
C TYR A 272 6.38 -1.56 19.27
N PRO A 273 5.96 -2.80 18.93
CA PRO A 273 6.69 -4.00 19.29
C PRO A 273 7.97 -4.16 18.47
N ILE A 274 9.09 -4.41 19.15
CA ILE A 274 10.39 -4.72 18.54
C ILE A 274 10.88 -6.06 19.06
N ASN A 275 11.27 -6.97 18.15
CA ASN A 275 11.97 -8.19 18.55
C ASN A 275 13.45 -7.87 18.81
N GLU A 276 13.80 -7.64 20.07
CA GLU A 276 15.15 -7.28 20.54
C GLU A 276 16.25 -8.29 20.18
N ASN A 277 15.90 -9.55 19.93
CA ASN A 277 16.89 -10.56 19.51
C ASN A 277 17.27 -10.40 18.03
N LEU A 278 16.33 -9.86 17.24
CA LEU A 278 16.49 -9.64 15.81
C LEU A 278 16.74 -8.18 15.47
N ASN A 279 16.59 -7.23 16.40
CA ASN A 279 16.77 -5.82 16.14
C ASN A 279 18.25 -5.44 16.11
N PHE A 280 18.64 -4.50 15.24
CA PHE A 280 19.99 -3.97 15.25
C PHE A 280 20.23 -3.12 16.51
N LYS A 281 21.09 -3.58 17.40
CA LYS A 281 21.59 -2.79 18.54
C LYS A 281 22.79 -1.98 18.08
N ASP A 282 22.58 -0.71 17.77
CA ASP A 282 23.70 0.18 17.49
C ASP A 282 24.48 0.38 18.79
N ASN A 283 25.71 -0.12 18.86
CA ASN A 283 26.56 0.01 20.05
C ASN A 283 27.12 1.45 20.13
N LYS A 284 26.22 2.41 20.39
CA LYS A 284 26.51 3.72 20.98
C LYS A 284 25.35 4.08 21.91
N ASN A 285 25.57 3.89 23.21
CA ASN A 285 24.80 4.41 24.35
C ASN A 285 23.58 5.30 24.03
N SER A 286 22.37 4.72 24.06
CA SER A 286 21.27 5.11 24.96
C SER A 286 20.11 4.14 24.75
N GLY A 287 19.39 3.82 25.83
CA GLY A 287 18.12 3.12 25.73
C GLY A 287 17.10 4.02 25.02
N ASN A 288 16.17 3.37 24.30
CA ASN A 288 15.22 3.88 23.32
C ASN A 288 15.74 3.74 21.88
N GLY A 289 15.05 2.88 21.11
CA GLY A 289 15.40 2.55 19.74
C GLY A 289 15.45 3.80 18.88
N ILE A 290 16.51 3.92 18.08
CA ILE A 290 16.76 4.99 17.12
C ILE A 290 16.03 6.29 17.52
N ASP A 291 16.58 7.02 18.49
CA ASP A 291 16.28 8.45 18.61
C ASP A 291 16.53 9.05 17.23
N VAL A 292 15.46 9.33 16.50
CA VAL A 292 15.47 10.26 15.39
C VAL A 292 14.97 11.56 16.00
N PRO A 293 15.87 12.49 16.37
CA PRO A 293 15.43 13.84 16.65
C PRO A 293 14.72 14.31 15.38
N PHE A 294 13.44 14.66 15.52
CA PHE A 294 12.84 15.63 14.62
C PHE A 294 13.80 16.83 14.57
N PRO A 295 14.13 17.39 13.39
CA PRO A 295 14.98 18.58 13.36
C PRO A 295 14.37 19.64 14.28
N GLU A 296 15.12 19.99 15.32
CA GLU A 296 14.76 21.02 16.30
C GLU A 296 14.54 22.33 15.55
N GLU A 297 13.53 23.09 15.98
CA GLU A 297 13.28 24.43 15.47
C GLU A 297 14.49 25.34 15.74
N GLU A 298 15.29 25.61 14.71
CA GLU A 298 16.15 26.81 14.74
C GLU A 298 15.29 28.04 14.47
N GLY A 299 14.84 28.64 15.57
CA GLY A 299 14.81 30.09 15.81
C GLY A 299 14.36 31.02 14.68
N ASN A 300 13.10 31.47 14.79
CA ASN A 300 12.63 32.83 14.52
C ASN A 300 13.32 33.64 13.39
N THR A 301 12.61 33.81 12.28
CA THR A 301 12.57 35.11 11.61
C THR A 301 11.13 35.43 11.21
N SER A 302 10.55 36.42 11.89
CA SER A 302 9.20 36.90 11.70
C SER A 302 9.00 37.40 10.26
N THR A 303 8.04 36.81 9.55
CA THR A 303 7.43 37.45 8.38
C THR A 303 5.94 37.55 8.64
N GLU A 304 5.42 38.78 8.68
CA GLU A 304 4.04 39.11 9.00
C GLU A 304 3.06 38.37 8.07
N ILE A 305 2.20 37.52 8.65
CA ILE A 305 0.99 37.02 7.99
C ILE A 305 -0.20 37.70 8.64
N THR A 306 -0.96 38.36 7.77
CA THR A 306 -2.14 39.17 8.06
C THR A 306 -3.23 38.31 8.70
N THR A 307 -3.71 38.77 9.86
CA THR A 307 -4.79 38.17 10.65
C THR A 307 -6.10 38.17 9.88
N VAL A 308 -6.65 36.98 9.59
CA VAL A 308 -8.05 36.82 9.21
C VAL A 308 -8.82 36.28 10.42
N THR A 309 -9.85 37.02 10.79
CA THR A 309 -10.71 36.86 11.96
C THR A 309 -11.37 35.49 12.02
N LYS A 310 -11.07 34.71 13.08
CA LYS A 310 -11.77 33.45 13.40
C LYS A 310 -13.21 33.74 13.80
N THR A 311 -14.15 33.20 13.03
CA THR A 311 -15.55 33.04 13.44
C THR A 311 -15.67 31.81 14.32
N SER A 312 -16.12 31.99 15.55
CA SER A 312 -16.46 30.93 16.50
C SER A 312 -17.66 30.12 16.00
N ILE A 313 -17.45 28.85 15.67
CA ILE A 313 -18.51 27.86 15.49
C ILE A 313 -18.46 26.93 16.70
N SER A 314 -19.58 26.85 17.40
CA SER A 314 -19.79 26.01 18.57
C SER A 314 -19.69 24.54 18.21
N THR A 315 -18.87 23.83 18.99
CA THR A 315 -18.72 22.37 19.02
C THR A 315 -20.07 21.68 19.25
N PRO A 316 -20.47 20.69 18.44
CA PRO A 316 -21.54 19.78 18.85
C PRO A 316 -20.96 18.76 19.82
N THR A 317 -21.62 18.64 20.97
CA THR A 317 -21.39 17.62 21.98
C THR A 317 -21.67 16.24 21.38
N VAL A 318 -20.63 15.41 21.26
CA VAL A 318 -20.78 13.99 20.88
C VAL A 318 -21.37 13.26 22.08
N ILE A 319 -22.66 12.96 21.98
CA ILE A 319 -23.33 11.97 22.80
C ILE A 319 -22.96 10.61 22.19
N THR A 320 -22.34 9.75 23.00
CA THR A 320 -22.19 8.33 22.73
C THR A 320 -23.56 7.68 22.62
N GLU A 321 -24.04 7.48 21.39
CA GLU A 321 -25.10 6.52 21.10
C GLU A 321 -24.48 5.25 20.50
N ASN A 322 -24.76 4.15 21.18
CA ASN A 322 -24.51 2.78 20.79
C ASN A 322 -25.31 2.47 19.50
N PRO A 323 -24.72 2.05 18.36
CA PRO A 323 -25.48 1.78 17.15
C PRO A 323 -26.10 0.38 17.21
N SER A 324 -27.00 0.16 18.17
CA SER A 324 -27.99 -0.92 18.10
C SER A 324 -29.07 -0.51 17.09
N GLY A 325 -28.79 -0.70 15.79
CA GLY A 325 -29.76 -0.40 14.74
C GLY A 325 -29.33 -0.54 13.28
N LYS A 326 -28.07 -0.92 12.97
CA LYS A 326 -27.72 -1.28 11.58
C LYS A 326 -28.33 -2.65 11.23
N THR A 327 -29.35 -2.64 10.38
CA THR A 327 -29.88 -3.82 9.72
C THR A 327 -28.88 -4.32 8.69
N VAL A 328 -28.20 -5.43 9.02
CA VAL A 328 -27.29 -6.17 8.14
C VAL A 328 -28.12 -6.94 7.12
N LYS A 329 -27.77 -6.85 5.83
CA LYS A 329 -28.52 -7.45 4.72
C LYS A 329 -27.92 -8.76 4.21
N CYS A 330 -26.60 -8.89 4.26
CA CYS A 330 -25.84 -10.07 3.86
C CYS A 330 -24.69 -10.32 4.83
N LEU A 331 -24.20 -11.55 4.89
CA LEU A 331 -23.13 -11.93 5.81
C LEU A 331 -21.83 -11.15 5.57
N ALA A 332 -21.53 -10.75 4.32
CA ALA A 332 -20.38 -9.93 3.99
C ALA A 332 -20.40 -8.52 4.63
N GLU A 333 -21.56 -7.98 4.99
CA GLU A 333 -21.61 -6.71 5.73
C GLU A 333 -21.04 -6.84 7.15
N LEU A 334 -20.92 -8.06 7.68
CA LEU A 334 -20.30 -8.32 9.00
C LEU A 334 -18.78 -8.14 8.97
N ASN A 335 -18.11 -8.42 7.85
CA ASN A 335 -16.67 -8.22 7.66
C ASN A 335 -16.31 -6.97 6.82
N GLY A 336 -17.27 -6.05 6.64
CA GLY A 336 -17.03 -4.75 6.03
C GLY A 336 -17.27 -4.66 4.52
N TYR A 337 -17.76 -5.71 3.89
CA TYR A 337 -18.05 -5.76 2.46
C TYR A 337 -19.53 -5.50 2.17
N SER A 338 -19.84 -5.00 0.98
CA SER A 338 -21.24 -4.75 0.59
C SER A 338 -21.91 -6.01 0.05
N CYS A 339 -23.24 -6.06 0.12
CA CYS A 339 -24.00 -7.11 -0.58
C CYS A 339 -23.95 -6.90 -2.09
N CYS A 340 -23.94 -7.99 -2.84
CA CYS A 340 -23.98 -7.92 -4.28
C CYS A 340 -25.29 -7.31 -4.80
N PRO A 341 -25.25 -6.47 -5.83
CA PRO A 341 -26.45 -6.07 -6.58
C PRO A 341 -27.20 -7.30 -7.15
N ASP A 342 -28.52 -7.22 -7.27
CA ASP A 342 -29.40 -8.33 -7.70
C ASP A 342 -29.02 -9.00 -9.04
N HIS A 343 -28.27 -8.31 -9.91
CA HIS A 343 -27.83 -8.85 -11.20
C HIS A 343 -26.56 -9.70 -11.11
N ILE A 344 -25.81 -9.62 -10.00
CA ILE A 344 -24.65 -10.46 -9.73
C ILE A 344 -25.14 -11.67 -8.94
N THR A 345 -25.06 -12.84 -9.57
CA THR A 345 -25.54 -14.10 -8.99
C THR A 345 -24.52 -15.22 -9.10
N GLU A 346 -23.40 -14.98 -9.79
CA GLU A 346 -22.34 -15.95 -9.96
C GLU A 346 -21.44 -15.97 -8.72
N VAL A 347 -21.27 -17.17 -8.16
CA VAL A 347 -20.41 -17.42 -6.99
C VAL A 347 -18.98 -17.65 -7.49
N TYR A 348 -18.07 -16.78 -7.08
CA TYR A 348 -16.64 -16.86 -7.38
C TYR A 348 -15.83 -17.46 -6.24
N ASP A 349 -16.26 -17.27 -5.00
CA ASP A 349 -15.60 -17.83 -3.82
C ASP A 349 -16.62 -18.12 -2.71
N HIS A 350 -16.21 -18.89 -1.69
CA HIS A 350 -17.03 -19.26 -0.55
C HIS A 350 -16.19 -19.35 0.73
N ASP A 351 -16.63 -18.66 1.79
CA ASP A 351 -16.03 -18.73 3.11
C ASP A 351 -17.10 -18.72 4.24
N GLU A 352 -16.68 -18.47 5.48
CA GLU A 352 -17.56 -18.40 6.65
C GLU A 352 -18.54 -17.21 6.67
N TYR A 353 -18.36 -16.23 5.77
CA TYR A 353 -19.30 -15.15 5.47
C TYR A 353 -20.15 -15.45 4.22
N GLY A 354 -20.18 -16.71 3.80
CA GLY A 354 -21.06 -17.21 2.76
C GLY A 354 -20.43 -17.16 1.37
N ASP A 355 -21.30 -17.09 0.36
CA ASP A 355 -20.95 -17.04 -1.04
C ASP A 355 -20.57 -15.62 -1.45
N TRP A 356 -19.52 -15.50 -2.25
CA TRP A 356 -18.97 -14.24 -2.73
C TRP A 356 -19.12 -14.10 -4.23
N GLY A 357 -19.59 -12.93 -4.66
CA GLY A 357 -19.61 -12.49 -6.04
C GLY A 357 -18.57 -11.40 -6.28
N TYR A 358 -18.26 -11.13 -7.55
CA TYR A 358 -17.38 -10.04 -7.95
C TYR A 358 -18.11 -9.07 -8.88
N ASP A 359 -18.17 -7.79 -8.48
CA ASP A 359 -18.70 -6.72 -9.29
C ASP A 359 -17.62 -6.18 -10.23
N PHE A 360 -17.61 -6.68 -11.46
CA PHE A 360 -16.68 -6.24 -12.51
C PHE A 360 -16.90 -4.78 -12.96
N TYR A 361 -18.05 -4.17 -12.69
CA TYR A 361 -18.27 -2.75 -13.01
C TYR A 361 -17.58 -1.83 -12.01
N ASN A 362 -17.60 -2.21 -10.73
CA ASN A 362 -17.00 -1.43 -9.65
C ASN A 362 -15.64 -1.97 -9.16
N ASN A 363 -15.20 -3.12 -9.68
CA ASN A 363 -14.00 -3.86 -9.30
C ASN A 363 -13.94 -4.19 -7.80
N ILE A 364 -15.06 -4.65 -7.22
CA ILE A 364 -15.17 -4.96 -5.79
C ILE A 364 -15.74 -6.37 -5.56
N TRP A 365 -15.28 -7.01 -4.48
CA TRP A 365 -15.93 -8.19 -3.93
C TRP A 365 -17.22 -7.81 -3.19
N CYS A 366 -18.23 -8.67 -3.30
CA CYS A 366 -19.52 -8.47 -2.63
C CYS A 366 -20.11 -9.80 -2.14
N GLY A 367 -20.95 -9.75 -1.10
CA GLY A 367 -21.59 -10.93 -0.53
C GLY A 367 -22.90 -11.30 -1.21
N LEU A 368 -23.07 -12.56 -1.55
CA LEU A 368 -24.29 -13.13 -2.14
C LEU A 368 -25.22 -13.76 -1.10
N THR A 369 -24.69 -14.19 0.05
CA THR A 369 -25.49 -14.85 1.09
C THR A 369 -26.24 -13.84 1.96
N PRO A 370 -27.60 -13.85 1.95
CA PRO A 370 -28.39 -12.98 2.82
C PRO A 370 -28.12 -13.25 4.30
N TYR A 371 -28.21 -12.21 5.12
CA TYR A 371 -28.08 -12.33 6.56
C TYR A 371 -29.46 -12.66 7.15
N GLU A 372 -29.57 -13.80 7.83
CA GLU A 372 -30.75 -14.17 8.61
C GLU A 372 -30.36 -14.18 10.09
N GLU A 373 -31.03 -13.35 10.92
CA GLU A 373 -30.82 -13.40 12.37
C GLU A 373 -31.29 -14.76 12.90
N PRO A 374 -30.42 -15.55 13.56
CA PRO A 374 -30.79 -16.86 14.07
C PRO A 374 -31.92 -16.72 15.11
N LEU A 375 -33.04 -17.41 14.89
CA LEU A 375 -34.25 -17.34 15.74
C LEU A 375 -34.07 -17.85 17.18
N SER A 376 -32.86 -18.24 17.60
CA SER A 376 -32.54 -18.65 18.98
C SER A 376 -32.36 -17.49 19.96
N HIS A 377 -32.51 -16.24 19.50
CA HIS A 377 -32.35 -14.99 20.27
C HIS A 377 -33.47 -14.69 21.28
N VAL A 378 -33.83 -15.62 22.16
CA VAL A 378 -34.73 -15.26 23.29
C VAL A 378 -34.18 -15.63 24.66
N ASP A 379 -33.35 -16.67 24.84
CA ASP A 379 -33.04 -17.16 26.19
C ASP A 379 -31.55 -17.40 26.54
N ASP A 380 -30.60 -17.12 25.66
CA ASP A 380 -29.17 -17.19 26.01
C ASP A 380 -28.58 -15.79 26.21
N GLU A 381 -28.37 -15.40 27.47
CA GLU A 381 -27.64 -14.17 27.83
C GLU A 381 -26.22 -14.24 27.26
N CYS A 382 -25.91 -13.27 26.41
CA CYS A 382 -24.60 -13.15 25.81
C CYS A 382 -23.60 -12.59 26.83
N TRP A 383 -22.58 -13.39 27.13
CA TRP A 383 -21.62 -13.14 28.23
C TRP A 383 -20.86 -11.82 28.10
N SER A 384 -20.79 -11.24 26.90
CA SER A 384 -20.02 -10.03 26.62
C SER A 384 -20.78 -8.74 26.92
N GLU A 385 -22.12 -8.76 26.95
CA GLU A 385 -22.93 -7.57 27.22
C GLU A 385 -22.69 -6.99 28.62
N PRO A 386 -22.62 -7.80 29.71
CA PRO A 386 -22.24 -7.31 31.03
C PRO A 386 -20.85 -6.68 31.11
N LEU A 387 -19.98 -6.98 30.14
CA LEU A 387 -18.63 -6.45 30.02
C LEU A 387 -18.54 -5.22 29.09
N GLY A 388 -19.67 -4.77 28.54
CA GLY A 388 -19.76 -3.60 27.66
C GLY A 388 -19.49 -3.90 26.17
N TYR A 389 -19.48 -5.16 25.75
CA TYR A 389 -19.27 -5.57 24.36
C TYR A 389 -20.55 -6.19 23.78
N SER A 390 -20.86 -5.87 22.52
CA SER A 390 -22.02 -6.43 21.81
C SER A 390 -21.84 -7.94 21.52
N CYS A 391 -22.92 -8.61 21.14
CA CYS A 391 -22.86 -10.02 20.73
C CYS A 391 -22.52 -10.15 19.26
N CYS A 392 -21.73 -11.17 18.92
CA CYS A 392 -21.42 -11.45 17.54
C CYS A 392 -22.66 -11.97 16.82
N LYS A 393 -22.81 -11.55 15.57
CA LYS A 393 -23.88 -12.00 14.67
C LYS A 393 -23.44 -13.25 13.91
N SER A 394 -22.13 -13.46 13.74
CA SER A 394 -21.55 -14.71 13.25
C SER A 394 -20.95 -15.56 14.38
N CYS A 395 -20.55 -16.79 14.05
CA CYS A 395 -19.87 -17.71 14.96
C CYS A 395 -18.34 -17.73 14.76
N LYS A 396 -17.78 -16.76 14.03
CA LYS A 396 -16.35 -16.73 13.74
C LYS A 396 -15.55 -16.24 14.94
N VAL A 397 -14.76 -17.14 15.52
CA VAL A 397 -13.88 -16.85 16.65
C VAL A 397 -12.56 -16.25 16.16
N TYR A 398 -12.24 -15.04 16.62
CA TYR A 398 -10.96 -14.37 16.38
C TYR A 398 -9.98 -14.55 17.54
N GLU A 399 -10.50 -14.57 18.77
CA GLU A 399 -9.69 -14.69 19.99
C GLU A 399 -10.46 -15.48 21.05
N ILE A 400 -9.74 -16.18 21.94
CA ILE A 400 -10.33 -16.82 23.13
C ILE A 400 -9.60 -16.30 24.35
N ASP A 401 -10.34 -15.68 25.28
CA ASP A 401 -9.79 -15.15 26.53
C ASP A 401 -10.37 -15.87 27.76
N THR A 402 -10.06 -15.37 28.97
CA THR A 402 -10.58 -15.94 30.22
C THR A 402 -12.09 -15.76 30.41
N ASN A 403 -12.74 -14.91 29.63
CA ASN A 403 -14.16 -14.59 29.71
C ASN A 403 -14.98 -15.36 28.66
N GLY A 404 -14.42 -15.63 27.48
CA GLY A 404 -15.05 -16.43 26.43
C GLY A 404 -14.41 -16.25 25.06
N SER A 405 -15.02 -16.89 24.05
CA SER A 405 -14.63 -16.74 22.64
C SER A 405 -15.12 -15.39 22.10
N ARG A 406 -14.24 -14.59 21.50
CA ARG A 406 -14.53 -13.27 20.92
C ARG A 406 -14.52 -13.31 19.40
N GLY A 407 -15.42 -12.54 18.80
CA GLY A 407 -15.43 -12.26 17.37
C GLY A 407 -15.17 -10.78 17.09
N TYR A 408 -14.94 -10.46 15.82
CA TYR A 408 -14.76 -9.09 15.35
C TYR A 408 -15.63 -8.86 14.12
N GLU A 409 -16.66 -8.04 14.27
CA GLU A 409 -17.68 -7.78 13.24
C GLU A 409 -18.15 -6.34 13.34
N LEU A 410 -18.57 -5.72 12.24
CA LEU A 410 -19.07 -4.33 12.23
C LEU A 410 -18.09 -3.32 12.86
N ASN A 411 -16.78 -3.55 12.69
CA ASN A 411 -15.68 -2.78 13.27
C ASN A 411 -15.68 -2.70 14.81
N GLN A 412 -16.21 -3.72 15.49
CA GLN A 412 -16.22 -3.79 16.94
C GLN A 412 -15.96 -5.22 17.43
N TRP A 413 -15.36 -5.31 18.62
CA TRP A 413 -15.25 -6.58 19.33
C TRP A 413 -16.60 -7.01 19.87
N CYS A 414 -16.91 -8.28 19.70
CA CYS A 414 -18.15 -8.86 20.17
C CYS A 414 -17.90 -10.22 20.85
N GLY A 415 -18.81 -10.63 21.74
CA GLY A 415 -18.78 -11.96 22.34
C GLY A 415 -19.43 -13.00 21.45
N ILE A 416 -18.76 -14.12 21.22
CA ILE A 416 -19.33 -15.25 20.49
C ILE A 416 -20.43 -15.88 21.34
N PRO A 417 -21.65 -15.98 20.81
CA PRO A 417 -22.76 -16.60 21.53
C PRO A 417 -22.54 -18.08 21.84
N SER A 418 -23.11 -18.56 22.94
CA SER A 418 -23.07 -19.98 23.36
C SER A 418 -23.61 -20.95 22.32
N TYR A 419 -24.58 -20.54 21.51
CA TYR A 419 -25.13 -21.41 20.46
C TYR A 419 -24.10 -21.78 19.39
N CYS A 420 -23.04 -20.97 19.22
CA CYS A 420 -21.95 -21.25 18.30
C CYS A 420 -21.09 -22.45 18.75
N GLU A 421 -21.23 -22.92 19.99
CA GLU A 421 -20.53 -24.12 20.49
C GLU A 421 -21.24 -25.42 20.10
N ASN A 422 -22.44 -25.37 19.51
CA ASN A 422 -23.30 -26.55 19.26
C ASN A 422 -23.48 -26.94 17.77
N ASN A 423 -22.64 -26.47 16.84
CA ASN A 423 -22.67 -26.92 15.44
C ASN A 423 -21.30 -27.35 14.92
#